data_AF-A0A227J606-F1
#
_entry.id   AF-A0A227J606-F1
#
_cell.length_a   1.000
_cell.length_b   1.000
_cell.length_c   1.000
_cell.angle_alpha   90.00
_cell.angle_beta   90.00
_cell.angle_gamma   90.00
#
_symmetry.space_group_name_H-M   'P 1'
#
loop_
_entity.id
_entity.type
_entity.pdbx_description
1 polymer ?
#
loop_
_entity_poly.entity_id
_entity_poly.type
_entity_poly.pdbx_seq_one_letter_code
_entity_poly.pdbx_strand_id
1 'polypeptide(L)'
;GVASRYVGYFISGMLVILGLFPGVASFVQLIPEPVLGGATIVMFGTIAAAGVRIISRVDLDRRAILIMALSFSMGLGIAQKPEILQFMPEFIKSIFSTGVAAGGITAILLN
;
A
#
# COMPACT_ATOMS: atom_id res chain seq x y z
N GLY A 1 -11.19 -7.53 -19.59
CA GLY A 1 -10.37 -6.32 -19.45
C GLY A 1 -9.66 -6.05 -20.76
N VAL A 2 -9.46 -4.78 -21.11
CA VAL A 2 -8.69 -4.40 -22.31
C VAL A 2 -7.20 -4.36 -21.94
N ALA A 3 -6.43 -5.37 -22.34
CA ALA A 3 -5.00 -5.49 -22.07
C ALA A 3 -4.14 -5.08 -23.28
N SER A 4 -4.55 -4.03 -24.01
CA SER A 4 -3.86 -3.59 -25.23
C SER A 4 -2.69 -2.66 -24.89
N ARG A 5 -1.50 -2.99 -25.40
CA ARG A 5 -0.28 -2.16 -25.26
C ARG A 5 -0.46 -0.74 -25.81
N TYR A 6 -1.27 -0.59 -26.87
CA TYR A 6 -1.53 0.70 -27.50
C TYR A 6 -2.30 1.63 -26.57
N VAL A 7 -3.28 1.10 -25.82
CA VAL A 7 -4.04 1.89 -24.84
C VAL A 7 -3.12 2.45 -23.75
N GLY A 8 -2.14 1.65 -23.31
CA GLY A 8 -1.11 2.09 -22.37
C GLY A 8 -0.29 3.28 -22.87
N TYR A 9 0.22 3.19 -24.11
CA TYR A 9 1.02 4.28 -24.72
C TYR A 9 0.22 5.58 -24.90
N PHE A 10 -1.05 5.49 -25.30
CA PHE A 10 -1.91 6.67 -25.45
C PHE A 10 -2.24 7.30 -24.09
N ILE A 11 -2.59 6.51 -23.09
CA ILE A 11 -2.93 7.02 -21.74
C ILE A 11 -1.70 7.64 -21.08
N SER A 12 -0.52 7.01 -21.16
CA SER A 12 0.69 7.55 -20.55
C SER A 12 1.09 8.89 -21.20
N GLY A 13 1.05 8.98 -22.53
CA GLY A 13 1.28 10.23 -23.25
C GLY A 13 0.29 11.33 -22.85
N MET A 14 -1.00 10.99 -22.76
CA MET A 14 -2.05 11.92 -22.30
C MET A 14 -1.80 12.40 -20.87
N LEU A 15 -1.43 11.52 -19.93
CA LEU A 15 -1.15 11.87 -18.54
C LEU A 15 0.09 12.78 -18.42
N VAL A 16 1.13 12.54 -19.21
CA VAL A 16 2.31 13.42 -19.25
C VAL A 16 1.93 14.81 -19.75
N ILE A 17 1.17 14.89 -20.84
CA ILE A 17 0.72 16.18 -21.38
C ILE A 17 -0.13 16.92 -20.35
N LEU A 18 -1.14 16.26 -19.76
CA LEU A 18 -2.01 16.86 -18.73
C LEU A 18 -1.23 17.30 -17.49
N GLY A 19 -0.20 16.56 -17.08
CA GLY A 19 0.65 16.92 -15.94
C GLY A 19 1.52 18.16 -16.17
N LEU A 20 1.85 18.50 -17.42
CA LEU A 20 2.60 19.70 -17.77
C LEU A 20 1.75 20.97 -17.79
N PHE A 21 0.42 20.85 -17.90
CA PHE A 21 -0.49 22.00 -17.93
C PHE A 21 -0.91 22.43 -16.52
N PRO A 22 -0.54 23.65 -16.06
CA PRO A 22 -0.87 24.12 -14.71
C PRO A 22 -2.38 24.29 -14.47
N GLY A 23 -3.18 24.51 -15.51
CA GLY A 23 -4.64 24.62 -15.40
C GLY A 23 -5.31 23.34 -14.88
N VAL A 24 -4.75 22.17 -15.19
CA VAL A 24 -5.22 20.88 -14.65
C VAL A 24 -4.89 20.79 -13.16
N ALA A 25 -3.68 21.20 -12.76
CA ALA A 25 -3.28 21.23 -11.36
C ALA A 25 -4.13 22.20 -10.53
N SER A 26 -4.50 23.36 -11.08
CA SER A 26 -5.44 24.27 -10.42
C SER A 26 -6.81 23.63 -10.24
N PHE A 27 -7.36 22.98 -11.27
CA PHE A 27 -8.66 22.31 -11.17
C PHE A 27 -8.69 21.23 -10.09
N VAL A 28 -7.62 20.43 -9.96
CA VAL A 28 -7.52 19.40 -8.92
C VAL A 28 -7.49 20.01 -7.52
N GLN A 29 -6.87 21.18 -7.33
CA GLN A 29 -6.85 21.89 -6.04
C GLN A 29 -8.23 22.44 -5.63
N LEU A 30 -9.15 22.66 -6.58
CA LEU A 30 -10.53 23.06 -6.26
C LEU A 30 -11.38 21.90 -5.72
N ILE A 31 -10.90 20.66 -5.79
CA ILE A 31 -11.66 19.49 -5.31
C ILE A 31 -11.76 19.56 -3.78
N PRO A 32 -12.97 19.52 -3.21
CA PRO A 32 -13.15 19.55 -1.76
C PRO A 32 -12.48 18.35 -1.07
N GLU A 33 -11.89 18.58 0.10
CA GLU A 33 -11.28 17.53 0.93
C GLU A 33 -12.21 16.34 1.21
N PRO A 34 -13.53 16.51 1.45
CA PRO A 34 -14.43 15.38 1.66
C PRO A 34 -14.50 14.40 0.48
N VAL A 35 -14.31 14.88 -0.77
CA VAL A 35 -14.33 14.03 -1.97
C VAL A 35 -13.03 13.24 -2.10
N LEU A 36 -11.89 13.88 -1.84
CA LEU A 36 -10.58 13.21 -1.83
C LEU A 36 -10.51 12.18 -0.70
N GLY A 37 -11.09 12.48 0.47
CA GLY A 37 -11.25 11.51 1.56
C GLY A 37 -12.09 10.31 1.15
N GLY A 38 -13.23 10.52 0.49
CA GLY A 38 -14.05 9.43 -0.04
C GLY A 38 -13.29 8.56 -1.06
N ALA A 39 -12.57 9.19 -1.99
CA ALA A 39 -11.77 8.49 -2.99
C ALA A 39 -10.64 7.65 -2.36
N THR A 40 -9.94 8.20 -1.36
CA THR A 40 -8.86 7.48 -0.67
C THR A 40 -9.39 6.31 0.17
N ILE A 41 -10.54 6.45 0.83
CA ILE A 41 -11.18 5.33 1.55
C ILE A 41 -11.51 4.18 0.59
N VAL A 42 -12.06 4.48 -0.59
CA VAL A 42 -12.36 3.44 -1.60
C VAL A 42 -11.07 2.79 -2.11
N MET A 43 -10.01 3.57 -2.36
CA MET A 43 -8.72 3.05 -2.80
C MET A 43 -8.09 2.13 -1.75
N PHE A 44 -7.99 2.56 -0.49
CA PHE A 44 -7.43 1.74 0.58
C PHE A 44 -8.31 0.54 0.91
N GLY A 45 -9.64 0.68 0.88
CA GLY A 45 -10.58 -0.43 1.09
C GLY A 45 -10.45 -1.51 0.02
N THR A 46 -10.31 -1.12 -1.26
CA THR A 46 -10.09 -2.08 -2.35
C THR A 46 -8.72 -2.74 -2.28
N ILE A 47 -7.67 -2.02 -1.89
CA ILE A 47 -6.35 -2.60 -1.63
C ILE A 47 -6.41 -3.64 -0.51
N ALA A 48 -7.07 -3.33 0.61
CA ALA A 48 -7.24 -4.26 1.72
C ALA A 48 -8.01 -5.52 1.30
N ALA A 49 -9.13 -5.34 0.58
CA ALA A 49 -9.93 -6.45 0.05
C ALA A 49 -9.13 -7.32 -0.94
N ALA A 50 -8.30 -6.71 -1.79
CA ALA A 50 -7.41 -7.43 -2.69
C ALA A 50 -6.37 -8.26 -1.92
N GLY A 51 -5.83 -7.74 -0.82
CA GLY A 51 -4.93 -8.47 0.08
C GLY A 51 -5.59 -9.71 0.68
N VAL A 52 -6.81 -9.57 1.23
CA VAL A 52 -7.59 -10.70 1.77
C VAL A 52 -7.84 -11.75 0.68
N ARG A 53 -8.19 -11.32 -0.54
CA ARG A 53 -8.40 -12.21 -1.68
C ARG A 53 -7.14 -12.94 -2.14
N ILE A 54 -5.95 -12.37 -1.93
CA ILE A 54 -4.68 -13.05 -2.22
C ILE A 54 -4.44 -14.15 -1.18
N ILE A 55 -4.63 -13.83 0.11
CA ILE A 55 -4.48 -14.77 1.22
C ILE A 55 -5.45 -15.95 1.08
N SER A 56 -6.69 -15.69 0.68
CA SER A 56 -7.72 -16.73 0.54
C SER A 56 -7.47 -17.75 -0.58
N ARG A 57 -6.40 -17.59 -1.38
CA ARG A 57 -6.02 -18.54 -2.44
C ARG A 57 -5.06 -19.63 -1.96
N VAL A 58 -4.52 -19.49 -0.74
CA VAL A 58 -3.56 -20.43 -0.15
C VAL A 58 -4.25 -21.22 0.95
N ASP A 59 -3.89 -22.49 1.11
CA ASP A 59 -4.38 -23.31 2.22
C ASP A 59 -3.85 -22.77 3.55
N LEU A 60 -4.77 -22.42 4.44
CA LEU A 60 -4.47 -21.83 5.74
C LEU A 60 -4.18 -22.90 6.78
N ASP A 61 -3.03 -23.55 6.63
CA ASP A 61 -2.51 -24.48 7.63
C ASP A 61 -2.06 -23.75 8.91
N ARG A 62 -1.88 -24.50 10.00
CA ARG A 62 -1.41 -23.97 11.29
C ARG A 62 -0.14 -23.12 11.15
N ARG A 63 0.81 -23.51 10.29
CA ARG A 63 2.02 -22.73 10.01
C ARG A 63 1.70 -21.42 9.30
N ALA A 64 0.89 -21.45 8.23
CA ALA A 64 0.52 -20.27 7.47
C ALA A 64 -0.25 -19.25 8.33
N ILE A 65 -1.16 -19.71 9.20
CA ILE A 65 -1.89 -18.87 10.14
C ILE A 65 -0.94 -18.20 11.15
N LEU A 66 0.06 -18.92 11.67
CA LEU A 66 1.05 -18.35 12.60
C LEU A 66 1.92 -17.30 11.92
N ILE A 67 2.40 -17.57 10.70
CA ILE A 67 3.18 -16.61 9.91
C ILE A 67 2.34 -15.34 9.68
N MET A 68 1.09 -15.51 9.24
CA MET A 68 0.16 -14.42 9.01
C MET A 68 -0.09 -13.59 10.27
N ALA A 69 -0.39 -14.24 11.40
CA ALA A 69 -0.65 -13.56 12.67
C ALA A 69 0.56 -12.73 13.13
N LEU A 70 1.76 -13.33 13.13
CA LEU A 70 2.98 -12.63 13.52
C LEU A 70 3.31 -11.45 12.59
N SER A 71 3.11 -11.64 11.28
CA SER A 71 3.37 -10.61 10.28
C SER A 71 2.40 -9.43 10.43
N PHE A 72 1.12 -9.69 10.66
CA PHE A 72 0.14 -8.64 10.95
C PHE A 72 0.41 -7.95 12.28
N SER A 73 0.73 -8.71 13.34
CA SER A 73 1.05 -8.14 14.65
C SER A 73 2.27 -7.22 14.57
N MET A 74 3.31 -7.60 13.83
CA MET A 74 4.50 -6.78 13.68
C MET A 74 4.23 -5.53 12.83
N GLY A 75 3.54 -5.69 11.70
CA GLY A 75 3.19 -4.56 10.83
C GLY A 75 2.27 -3.54 11.48
N LEU A 76 1.21 -3.99 12.14
CA LEU A 76 0.28 -3.11 12.86
C LEU A 76 0.88 -2.55 14.15
N GLY A 77 1.68 -3.34 14.86
CA GLY A 77 2.33 -2.94 16.10
C GLY A 77 3.32 -1.80 15.90
N ILE A 78 4.17 -1.91 14.87
CA ILE A 78 5.14 -0.86 14.55
C ILE A 78 4.47 0.39 13.99
N ALA A 79 3.40 0.23 13.19
CA ALA A 79 2.62 1.37 12.70
C ALA A 79 1.95 2.17 13.82
N GLN A 80 1.51 1.50 14.91
CA GLN A 80 0.90 2.18 16.06
C GLN A 80 1.91 2.75 17.05
N LYS A 81 3.04 2.05 17.27
CA LYS A 81 4.11 2.49 18.18
C LYS A 81 5.48 2.46 17.50
N PRO A 82 5.81 3.50 16.72
CA PRO A 82 7.10 3.61 16.04
C PRO A 82 8.28 3.72 17.03
N GLU A 83 8.04 4.08 18.29
CA GLU A 83 9.07 4.26 19.31
C GLU A 83 9.78 2.95 19.69
N ILE A 84 9.19 1.80 19.38
CA ILE A 84 9.81 0.48 19.62
C ILE A 84 11.15 0.35 18.86
N LEU A 85 11.29 1.06 17.73
CA LEU A 85 12.49 1.06 16.89
C LEU A 85 13.56 2.07 17.34
N GLN A 86 13.37 2.79 18.45
CA GLN A 86 14.29 3.85 18.89
C GLN A 86 15.70 3.38 19.21
N PHE A 87 15.86 2.09 19.57
CA PHE A 87 17.15 1.49 19.88
C PHE A 87 17.85 0.90 18.64
N MET A 88 17.24 0.98 17.45
CA MET A 88 17.79 0.41 16.22
C MET A 88 18.59 1.45 15.41
N PRO A 89 19.56 1.01 14.60
CA PRO A 89 20.26 1.86 13.64
C PRO A 89 19.29 2.58 12.69
N GLU A 90 19.62 3.81 12.31
CA GLU A 90 18.77 4.70 11.51
C GLU A 90 18.32 4.08 10.17
N PHE A 91 19.19 3.28 9.54
CA PHE A 91 18.87 2.53 8.34
C PHE A 91 17.73 1.52 8.55
N ILE A 92 17.78 0.75 9.64
CA ILE A 92 16.75 -0.26 9.96
C ILE A 92 15.46 0.45 10.37
N LYS A 93 15.57 1.53 11.16
CA LYS A 93 14.42 2.34 11.56
C LYS A 93 13.67 2.90 10.35
N SER A 94 14.38 3.38 9.32
CA SER A 94 13.74 3.91 8.10
C SER A 94 12.93 2.84 7.37
N ILE A 95 13.47 1.63 7.21
CA ILE A 95 12.78 0.53 6.53
C ILE A 95 11.56 0.05 7.34
N PHE A 96 11.75 -0.19 8.64
CA PHE A 96 10.69 -0.69 9.52
C PHE A 96 9.68 0.38 9.92
N SER A 97 9.91 1.67 9.66
CA SER A 97 8.96 2.75 9.95
C SER A 97 7.61 2.57 9.25
N THR A 98 7.57 1.80 8.16
CA THR A 98 6.33 1.42 7.49
C THR A 98 5.85 0.04 7.94
N GLY A 99 4.61 -0.03 8.44
CA GLY A 99 4.02 -1.30 8.89
C GLY A 99 3.97 -2.37 7.80
N VAL A 100 3.84 -1.98 6.53
CA VAL A 100 3.84 -2.89 5.38
C VAL A 100 5.20 -3.57 5.21
N ALA A 101 6.31 -2.81 5.28
CA ALA A 101 7.64 -3.39 5.16
C ALA A 101 7.95 -4.30 6.35
N ALA A 102 7.63 -3.87 7.58
CA ALA A 102 7.83 -4.68 8.77
C ALA A 102 7.06 -6.01 8.73
N GLY A 103 5.78 -5.98 8.35
CA GLY A 103 4.96 -7.18 8.16
C GLY A 103 5.44 -8.06 6.99
N GLY A 104 5.85 -7.45 5.88
CA GLY A 104 6.37 -8.19 4.72
C GLY A 104 7.68 -8.91 5.00
N ILE A 105 8.64 -8.22 5.64
CA ILE A 105 9.93 -8.81 6.01
C ILE A 105 9.74 -9.96 7.00
N THR A 106 8.86 -9.81 7.98
CA THR A 106 8.56 -10.87 8.95
C THR A 106 7.88 -12.07 8.30
N ALA A 107 6.98 -11.85 7.35
CA ALA A 107 6.39 -12.94 6.55
C ALA A 107 7.45 -13.71 5.77
N ILE A 108 8.37 -13.00 5.10
CA ILE A 108 9.45 -13.61 4.31
C ILE A 108 10.40 -14.41 5.20
N LEU A 109 10.73 -13.92 6.39
CA LEU A 109 11.64 -14.60 7.31
C LEU A 109 11.05 -15.88 7.92
N LEU A 110 9.73 -15.94 8.11
CA LEU A 110 9.06 -17.07 8.77
C LEU A 110 8.57 -18.16 7.79
N ASN A 111 8.47 -17.85 6.50
CA ASN A 111 7.99 -18.75 5.44
C ASN A 111 9.08 -19.65 4.87
#